data_AF-A0A834N3V5-F1
#
_entry.id   AF-A0A834N3V5-F1
#
_cell.length_a   1.000
_cell.length_b   1.000
_cell.length_c   1.000
_cell.angle_alpha   90.00
_cell.angle_beta   90.00
_cell.angle_gamma   90.00
#
_symmetry.space_group_name_H-M   'P 1'
#
loop_
_entity.id
_entity.type
_entity.pdbx_description
1 polymer ?
#
loop_
_entity_poly.entity_id
_entity_poly.type
_entity_poly.pdbx_seq_one_letter_code
_entity_poly.pdbx_strand_id
1 'polypeptide(L)'
;MCPTQDSITIKSRNNEYIHHCGRKLASTCILWKVVCPIPKENESMTKGVRFWKKCKRVFTNHPIEGSLKLIATAIGLSGTLTSGLSDVGVVSHKVVHATMYLFFAFSGLVDVLNFYFPHNVSDGLVKMALAQSFFVEGFLFIWANVDESSAVNIILAGIVWTTSFAITLELVWPEIKLLRACTTLLHGGWISHMVRMYRVEPLLPARVALAFSWHVAAASAITLCIVCITRSCAPKLVIEEPPEIPIYDYCQEPDQRI
;
A
#
# COMPACT_ATOMS: atom_id res chain seq x y z
N MET A 1 -8.85 49.75 58.39
CA MET A 1 -9.78 49.56 57.24
C MET A 1 -9.05 48.72 56.22
N CYS A 2 -9.34 47.42 56.23
CA CYS A 2 -8.86 46.43 55.27
C CYS A 2 -10.11 45.82 54.61
N PRO A 3 -10.12 45.58 53.29
CA PRO A 3 -11.29 45.03 52.63
C PRO A 3 -11.41 43.54 52.91
N THR A 4 -12.64 43.13 53.18
CA THR A 4 -13.14 41.76 53.26
C THR A 4 -12.88 41.01 51.95
N GLN A 5 -12.31 39.83 52.06
CA GLN A 5 -12.04 38.92 50.94
C GLN A 5 -13.14 37.87 50.90
N ASP A 6 -14.00 37.97 49.88
CA ASP A 6 -15.10 37.03 49.63
C ASP A 6 -14.54 35.67 49.20
N SER A 7 -14.85 34.65 50.01
CA SER A 7 -14.53 33.26 49.75
C SER A 7 -15.46 32.68 48.67
N ILE A 8 -14.92 32.41 47.49
CA ILE A 8 -15.57 31.69 46.39
C ILE A 8 -15.49 30.18 46.68
N THR A 9 -16.65 29.57 46.93
CA THR A 9 -16.80 28.12 47.14
C THR A 9 -16.80 27.39 45.79
N ILE A 10 -15.67 26.81 45.38
CA ILE A 10 -15.60 25.94 44.21
C ILE A 10 -16.03 24.53 44.61
N LYS A 11 -17.20 24.13 44.12
CA LYS A 11 -17.80 22.80 44.26
C LYS A 11 -17.00 21.79 43.41
N SER A 12 -16.01 21.14 44.04
CA SER A 12 -15.29 19.98 43.47
C SER A 12 -16.30 18.87 43.16
N ARG A 13 -16.39 18.50 41.87
CA ARG A 13 -17.24 17.42 41.38
C ARG A 13 -16.33 16.22 41.12
N ASN A 14 -16.60 15.14 41.85
CA ASN A 14 -15.99 13.82 41.76
C ASN A 14 -15.65 13.40 40.33
N ASN A 15 -14.40 12.99 40.11
CA ASN A 15 -14.00 12.16 38.98
C ASN A 15 -12.92 11.17 39.45
N GLU A 16 -13.35 10.18 40.24
CA GLU A 16 -12.65 8.89 40.32
C GLU A 16 -12.90 8.15 39.01
N TYR A 17 -11.84 7.75 38.31
CA TYR A 17 -11.68 6.50 37.56
C TYR A 17 -10.47 6.62 36.61
N ILE A 18 -9.25 6.53 37.15
CA ILE A 18 -8.09 6.10 36.36
C ILE A 18 -7.22 5.21 37.26
N HIS A 19 -7.34 3.90 37.09
CA HIS A 19 -6.29 2.96 37.48
C HIS A 19 -6.15 1.87 36.41
N HIS A 20 -4.88 1.61 36.04
CA HIS A 20 -4.34 0.63 35.09
C HIS A 20 -4.11 1.07 33.64
N CYS A 21 -3.02 1.81 33.43
CA CYS A 21 -2.21 1.66 32.20
C CYS A 21 -0.74 1.41 32.60
N GLY A 22 -0.44 0.15 32.89
CA GLY A 22 0.91 -0.35 33.14
C GLY A 22 1.42 -1.15 31.94
N ARG A 23 2.31 -0.53 31.17
CA ARG A 23 3.42 -1.14 30.40
C ARG A 23 3.20 -2.55 29.81
N LYS A 24 2.84 -2.60 28.53
CA LYS A 24 3.53 -3.44 27.53
C LYS A 24 3.69 -2.63 26.24
N LEU A 25 4.90 -2.06 26.07
CA LEU A 25 5.35 -1.50 24.81
C LEU A 25 5.62 -2.63 23.80
N ALA A 26 5.40 -2.30 22.53
CA ALA A 26 5.85 -2.98 21.32
C ALA A 26 5.07 -4.24 20.87
N SER A 27 3.85 -4.05 20.38
CA SER A 27 3.34 -4.71 19.15
C SER A 27 1.82 -4.53 19.00
N THR A 28 1.36 -3.31 18.73
CA THR A 28 -0.01 -3.08 18.23
C THR A 28 -0.07 -1.69 17.60
N CYS A 29 0.47 -1.57 16.39
CA CYS A 29 0.22 -0.42 15.52
C CYS A 29 -1.09 -0.62 14.74
N ILE A 30 -2.13 -1.13 15.41
CA ILE A 30 -3.45 -1.38 14.85
C ILE A 30 -4.42 -0.80 15.87
N LEU A 31 -5.30 0.09 15.40
CA LEU A 31 -6.40 0.72 16.14
C LEU A 31 -6.14 2.11 16.76
N TRP A 32 -5.37 2.97 16.09
CA TRP A 32 -5.69 4.41 16.14
C TRP A 32 -6.71 4.73 15.05
N LYS A 33 -7.98 4.39 15.35
CA LYS A 33 -9.12 4.98 14.68
C LYS A 33 -9.23 6.41 15.20
N VAL A 34 -8.35 7.29 14.71
CA VAL A 34 -8.41 8.73 14.96
C VAL A 34 -9.78 9.17 14.47
N VAL A 35 -10.70 9.38 15.40
CA VAL A 35 -11.93 10.12 15.14
C VAL A 35 -11.47 11.54 14.88
N CYS A 36 -11.15 11.84 13.62
CA CYS A 36 -10.89 13.21 13.21
C CYS A 36 -12.16 14.01 13.55
N PRO A 37 -12.06 15.12 14.31
CA PRO A 37 -13.18 16.03 14.45
C PRO A 37 -13.57 16.48 13.04
N ILE A 38 -14.82 16.20 12.67
CA ILE A 38 -15.39 16.62 11.39
C ILE A 38 -15.37 18.15 11.40
N PRO A 39 -14.59 18.82 10.53
CA PRO A 39 -14.64 20.27 10.43
C PRO A 39 -16.07 20.64 10.04
N LYS A 40 -16.69 21.59 10.75
CA LYS A 40 -18.01 22.13 10.38
C LYS A 40 -17.97 22.52 8.90
N GLU A 41 -18.77 21.83 8.09
CA GLU A 41 -18.82 21.98 6.64
C GLU A 41 -19.25 23.41 6.30
N ASN A 42 -18.34 24.21 5.75
CA ASN A 42 -18.73 25.41 5.02
C ASN A 42 -19.51 24.97 3.76
N GLU A 43 -20.69 25.53 3.59
CA GLU A 43 -21.79 25.10 2.70
C GLU A 43 -21.51 25.25 1.19
N SER A 44 -20.25 25.49 0.78
CA SER A 44 -19.84 25.69 -0.61
C SER A 44 -18.93 24.57 -1.15
N MET A 45 -19.04 23.36 -0.62
CA MET A 45 -18.27 22.21 -1.13
C MET A 45 -18.61 21.91 -2.60
N THR A 46 -17.64 22.21 -3.46
CA THR A 46 -17.59 21.91 -4.89
C THR A 46 -17.90 20.44 -5.17
N LYS A 47 -18.69 20.18 -6.23
CA LYS A 47 -19.13 18.84 -6.69
C LYS A 47 -18.01 17.79 -6.70
N GLY A 48 -16.76 18.20 -6.95
CA GLY A 48 -15.56 17.35 -6.94
C GLY A 48 -15.28 16.67 -5.59
N VAL A 49 -15.47 17.35 -4.45
CA VAL A 49 -15.16 16.74 -3.15
C VAL A 49 -16.22 15.69 -2.75
N ARG A 50 -17.47 15.87 -3.17
CA ARG A 50 -18.54 14.87 -2.98
C ARG A 50 -18.26 13.61 -3.81
N PHE A 51 -17.79 13.78 -5.05
CA PHE A 51 -17.35 12.67 -5.89
C PHE A 51 -16.14 11.94 -5.27
N TRP A 52 -15.14 12.67 -4.79
CA TRP A 52 -13.99 12.08 -4.10
C TRP A 52 -14.40 11.31 -2.84
N LYS A 53 -15.33 11.83 -2.02
CA LYS A 53 -15.87 11.11 -0.85
C LYS A 53 -16.56 9.81 -1.27
N LYS A 54 -17.36 9.81 -2.35
CA LYS A 54 -17.98 8.59 -2.90
C LYS A 54 -16.95 7.60 -3.43
N CYS A 55 -15.97 8.07 -4.21
CA CYS A 55 -14.91 7.25 -4.76
C CYS A 55 -14.08 6.62 -3.63
N LYS A 56 -13.65 7.42 -2.65
CA LYS A 56 -12.93 6.94 -1.46
C LYS A 56 -13.70 5.82 -0.75
N ARG A 57 -15.02 5.95 -0.60
CA ARG A 57 -15.87 4.91 0.02
C ARG A 57 -15.89 3.61 -0.78
N VAL A 58 -15.95 3.69 -2.11
CA VAL A 58 -15.88 2.50 -2.98
C VAL A 58 -14.49 1.87 -2.91
N PHE A 59 -13.44 2.69 -2.95
CA PHE A 59 -12.04 2.25 -2.83
C PHE A 59 -11.70 1.62 -1.48
N THR A 60 -12.36 2.03 -0.39
CA THR A 60 -12.13 1.42 0.93
C THR A 60 -12.96 0.16 1.18
N ASN A 61 -14.04 -0.05 0.43
CA ASN A 61 -14.99 -1.13 0.72
C ASN A 61 -14.79 -2.39 -0.14
N HIS A 62 -13.93 -2.33 -1.16
CA HIS A 62 -13.66 -3.46 -2.03
C HIS A 62 -12.16 -3.67 -2.26
N PRO A 63 -11.70 -4.93 -2.42
CA PRO A 63 -10.32 -5.25 -2.77
C PRO A 63 -10.07 -4.99 -4.26
N ILE A 64 -10.07 -3.71 -4.65
CA ILE A 64 -9.98 -3.31 -6.07
C ILE A 64 -8.66 -3.78 -6.68
N GLU A 65 -7.56 -3.79 -5.91
CA GLU A 65 -6.26 -4.29 -6.37
C GLU A 65 -6.33 -5.77 -6.77
N GLY A 66 -6.78 -6.64 -5.86
CA GLY A 66 -6.94 -8.07 -6.14
C GLY A 66 -7.97 -8.35 -7.25
N SER A 67 -9.08 -7.61 -7.25
CA SER A 67 -10.14 -7.74 -8.27
C SER A 67 -9.63 -7.37 -9.67
N LEU A 68 -8.85 -6.29 -9.79
CA LEU A 68 -8.23 -5.88 -11.05
C LEU A 68 -7.23 -6.92 -11.56
N LYS A 69 -6.42 -7.53 -10.67
CA LYS A 69 -5.51 -8.63 -11.03
C LYS A 69 -6.27 -9.84 -11.58
N LEU A 70 -7.38 -10.22 -10.94
CA LEU A 70 -8.22 -11.33 -11.41
C LEU A 70 -8.89 -11.03 -12.76
N ILE A 71 -9.40 -9.82 -12.98
CA ILE A 71 -9.98 -9.41 -14.27
C ILE A 71 -8.90 -9.41 -15.36
N ALA A 72 -7.72 -8.85 -15.09
CA ALA A 72 -6.60 -8.84 -16.02
C ALA A 72 -6.14 -10.27 -16.37
N THR A 73 -6.15 -11.19 -15.40
CA THR A 73 -5.91 -12.62 -15.63
C THR A 73 -6.94 -13.20 -16.58
N ALA A 74 -8.23 -12.97 -16.33
CA ALA A 74 -9.30 -13.52 -17.15
C ALA A 74 -9.20 -13.04 -18.62
N ILE A 75 -8.89 -11.75 -18.81
CA ILE A 75 -8.65 -11.16 -20.13
C ILE A 75 -7.40 -11.78 -20.78
N GLY A 76 -6.30 -11.89 -20.04
CA GLY A 76 -5.05 -12.48 -20.52
C GLY A 76 -5.21 -13.94 -20.96
N LEU A 77 -5.84 -14.76 -20.13
CA LEU A 77 -6.12 -16.16 -20.41
C LEU A 77 -7.05 -16.31 -21.63
N SER A 78 -8.11 -15.49 -21.70
CA SER A 78 -9.00 -15.47 -22.88
C SER A 78 -8.26 -15.07 -24.16
N GLY A 79 -7.32 -14.12 -24.05
CA GLY A 79 -6.44 -13.72 -25.14
C GLY A 79 -5.51 -14.85 -25.59
N THR A 80 -4.92 -15.61 -24.67
CA THR A 80 -4.08 -16.77 -25.01
C THR A 80 -4.87 -17.90 -25.64
N LEU A 81 -6.10 -18.15 -25.19
CA LEU A 81 -6.96 -19.19 -25.76
C LEU A 81 -7.46 -18.84 -27.17
N THR A 82 -7.70 -17.55 -27.44
CA THR A 82 -8.17 -17.07 -28.75
C THR A 82 -7.04 -16.78 -29.74
N SER A 83 -5.82 -16.52 -29.25
CA SER A 83 -4.66 -16.33 -30.09
C SER A 83 -4.20 -17.68 -30.64
N GLY A 84 -4.27 -17.84 -31.96
CA GLY A 84 -3.89 -19.07 -32.68
C GLY A 84 -2.38 -19.32 -32.70
N LEU A 85 -1.70 -19.29 -31.55
CA LEU A 85 -0.28 -19.66 -31.46
C LEU A 85 -0.10 -21.13 -31.89
N SER A 86 0.83 -21.34 -32.81
CA SER A 86 1.20 -22.65 -33.34
C SER A 86 1.90 -23.47 -32.27
N ASP A 87 1.47 -24.73 -32.13
CA ASP A 87 2.01 -25.69 -31.16
C ASP A 87 3.25 -26.37 -31.74
N VAL A 88 4.41 -25.71 -31.64
CA VAL A 88 5.67 -26.24 -32.18
C VAL A 88 6.69 -26.37 -31.04
N GLY A 89 6.58 -27.45 -30.26
CA GLY A 89 7.51 -27.76 -29.17
C GLY A 89 7.04 -28.90 -28.26
N VAL A 90 7.96 -29.43 -27.42
CA VAL A 90 7.67 -30.50 -26.43
C VAL A 90 6.75 -30.01 -25.30
N VAL A 91 6.71 -28.69 -25.07
CA VAL A 91 5.77 -28.02 -24.15
C VAL A 91 5.08 -26.90 -24.92
N SER A 92 3.75 -26.96 -25.01
CA SER A 92 2.93 -25.94 -25.68
C SER A 92 3.15 -24.56 -25.07
N HIS A 93 3.38 -23.54 -25.90
CA HIS A 93 3.52 -22.15 -25.45
C HIS A 93 2.27 -21.66 -24.70
N LYS A 94 1.11 -22.25 -25.03
CA LYS A 94 -0.16 -21.98 -24.35
C LYS A 94 -0.12 -22.40 -22.89
N VAL A 95 0.54 -23.51 -22.57
CA VAL A 95 0.66 -24.01 -21.19
C VAL A 95 1.54 -23.07 -20.37
N VAL A 96 2.65 -22.60 -20.93
CA VAL A 96 3.53 -21.66 -20.24
C VAL A 96 2.80 -20.35 -19.92
N HIS A 97 2.13 -19.73 -20.89
CA HIS A 97 1.33 -18.53 -20.64
C HIS A 97 0.17 -18.76 -19.68
N ALA A 98 -0.54 -19.89 -19.78
CA ALA A 98 -1.60 -20.24 -18.83
C ALA A 98 -1.07 -20.38 -17.40
N THR A 99 0.10 -21.00 -17.20
CA THR A 99 0.73 -21.10 -15.87
C THR A 99 1.14 -19.74 -15.32
N MET A 100 1.69 -18.86 -16.16
CA MET A 100 2.01 -17.49 -15.77
C MET A 100 0.76 -16.72 -15.31
N TYR A 101 -0.33 -16.78 -16.09
CA TYR A 101 -1.61 -16.18 -15.69
C TYR A 101 -2.17 -16.82 -14.42
N LEU A 102 -2.03 -18.13 -14.22
CA LEU A 102 -2.47 -18.80 -13.00
C LEU A 102 -1.76 -18.26 -11.75
N PHE A 103 -0.44 -18.10 -11.78
CA PHE A 103 0.29 -17.50 -10.66
C PHE A 103 -0.08 -16.04 -10.43
N PHE A 104 -0.27 -15.27 -11.51
CA PHE A 104 -0.78 -13.91 -11.40
C PHE A 104 -2.19 -13.88 -10.79
N ALA A 105 -3.05 -14.85 -11.11
CA ALA A 105 -4.38 -15.03 -10.51
C ALA A 105 -4.28 -15.32 -9.02
N PHE A 106 -3.36 -16.21 -8.61
CA PHE A 106 -3.13 -16.52 -7.21
C PHE A 106 -2.68 -15.28 -6.43
N SER A 107 -1.83 -14.43 -7.02
CA SER A 107 -1.46 -13.15 -6.40
C SER A 107 -2.68 -12.27 -6.12
N GLY A 108 -3.61 -12.17 -7.09
CA GLY A 108 -4.86 -11.42 -6.94
C GLY A 108 -5.82 -12.06 -5.93
N LEU A 109 -5.88 -13.39 -5.90
CA LEU A 109 -6.70 -14.12 -4.93
C LEU A 109 -6.22 -13.90 -3.50
N VAL A 110 -4.90 -13.91 -3.26
CA VAL A 110 -4.30 -13.62 -1.95
C VAL A 110 -4.68 -12.21 -1.48
N ASP A 111 -4.65 -11.22 -2.37
CA ASP A 111 -5.08 -9.85 -2.04
C ASP A 111 -6.56 -9.76 -1.65
N VAL A 112 -7.44 -10.48 -2.37
CA VAL A 112 -8.87 -10.55 -2.07
C VAL A 112 -9.11 -11.26 -0.73
N LEU A 113 -8.43 -12.39 -0.48
CA LEU A 113 -8.56 -13.13 0.77
C LEU A 113 -8.09 -12.32 1.97
N ASN A 114 -6.98 -11.59 1.85
CA ASN A 114 -6.49 -10.70 2.91
C ASN A 114 -7.53 -9.62 3.27
N PHE A 115 -8.21 -9.07 2.27
CA PHE A 115 -9.24 -8.06 2.50
C PHE A 115 -10.47 -8.62 3.23
N TYR A 116 -10.93 -9.82 2.86
CA TYR A 116 -12.12 -10.43 3.48
C TYR A 116 -11.84 -11.11 4.83
N PHE A 117 -10.62 -11.62 5.05
CA PHE A 117 -10.23 -12.36 6.25
C PHE A 117 -9.01 -11.77 6.97
N PRO A 118 -9.02 -10.48 7.36
CA PRO A 118 -7.87 -9.80 7.94
C PRO A 118 -7.45 -10.35 9.32
N HIS A 119 -8.34 -11.10 9.99
CA HIS A 119 -8.05 -11.67 11.31
C HIS A 119 -7.44 -13.08 11.24
N ASN A 120 -7.73 -13.82 10.16
CA ASN A 120 -7.29 -15.22 10.03
C ASN A 120 -5.92 -15.34 9.36
N VAL A 121 -5.49 -14.30 8.62
CA VAL A 121 -4.23 -14.31 7.88
C VAL A 121 -3.36 -13.17 8.40
N SER A 122 -2.13 -13.49 8.82
CA SER A 122 -1.20 -12.46 9.27
C SER A 122 -0.68 -11.63 8.09
N ASP A 123 -0.54 -10.31 8.29
CA ASP A 123 -0.04 -9.37 7.27
C ASP A 123 1.31 -9.81 6.68
N GLY A 124 2.18 -10.40 7.51
CA GLY A 124 3.46 -10.96 7.08
C GLY A 124 3.30 -12.15 6.12
N LEU A 125 2.34 -13.05 6.36
CA LEU A 125 2.11 -14.23 5.52
C LEU A 125 1.54 -13.84 4.15
N VAL A 126 0.70 -12.81 4.11
CA VAL A 126 0.18 -12.22 2.85
C VAL A 126 1.33 -11.62 2.04
N LYS A 127 2.18 -10.82 2.67
CA LYS A 127 3.36 -10.22 2.01
C LYS A 127 4.34 -11.27 1.52
N MET A 128 4.58 -12.34 2.29
CA MET A 128 5.39 -13.47 1.85
C MET A 128 4.79 -14.19 0.64
N ALA A 129 3.48 -14.48 0.67
CA ALA A 129 2.80 -15.11 -0.46
C ALA A 129 2.85 -14.23 -1.72
N LEU A 130 2.69 -12.92 -1.57
CA LEU A 130 2.86 -11.96 -2.67
C LEU A 130 4.30 -11.94 -3.21
N ALA A 131 5.30 -11.87 -2.34
CA ALA A 131 6.71 -11.89 -2.73
C ALA A 131 7.05 -13.18 -3.49
N GLN A 132 6.59 -14.32 -2.99
CA GLN A 132 6.76 -15.62 -3.65
C GLN A 132 6.07 -15.68 -5.01
N SER A 133 4.84 -15.15 -5.11
CA SER A 133 4.12 -15.11 -6.38
C SER A 133 4.86 -14.30 -7.44
N PHE A 134 5.34 -13.10 -7.10
CA PHE A 134 6.15 -12.30 -8.01
C PHE A 134 7.48 -12.99 -8.32
N PHE A 135 8.12 -13.64 -7.35
CA PHE A 135 9.38 -14.35 -7.61
C PHE A 135 9.22 -15.46 -8.66
N VAL A 136 8.17 -16.28 -8.53
CA VAL A 136 7.82 -17.34 -9.49
C VAL A 136 7.44 -16.75 -10.84
N GLU A 137 6.66 -15.67 -10.87
CA GLU A 137 6.30 -14.96 -12.10
C GLU A 137 7.55 -14.47 -12.86
N GLY A 138 8.53 -13.88 -12.16
CA GLY A 138 9.80 -13.44 -12.77
C GLY A 138 10.61 -14.61 -13.34
N PHE A 139 10.62 -15.75 -12.64
CA PHE A 139 11.25 -16.97 -13.13
C PHE A 139 10.57 -17.50 -14.40
N LEU A 140 9.23 -17.49 -14.42
CA LEU A 140 8.44 -17.90 -15.59
C LEU A 140 8.69 -16.99 -16.78
N PHE A 141 8.87 -15.68 -16.61
CA PHE A 141 9.19 -14.77 -17.72
C PHE A 141 10.54 -15.09 -18.39
N ILE A 142 11.54 -15.49 -17.62
CA ILE A 142 12.84 -15.91 -18.19
C ILE A 142 12.72 -17.24 -18.90
N TRP A 143 11.97 -18.18 -18.31
CA TRP A 143 11.76 -19.50 -18.89
C TRP A 143 10.87 -19.47 -20.13
N ALA A 144 9.92 -18.54 -20.18
CA ALA A 144 9.03 -18.28 -21.30
C ALA A 144 9.70 -17.49 -22.44
N ASN A 145 11.03 -17.42 -22.50
CA ASN A 145 11.80 -16.83 -23.61
C ASN A 145 11.59 -17.61 -24.91
N VAL A 146 10.43 -17.38 -25.52
CA VAL A 146 9.88 -18.23 -26.55
C VAL A 146 9.68 -17.47 -27.87
N ASP A 147 9.97 -16.16 -27.94
CA ASP A 147 9.97 -15.38 -29.19
C ASP A 147 11.00 -14.23 -29.23
N GLU A 148 11.28 -13.73 -30.45
CA GLU A 148 12.39 -12.90 -30.97
C GLU A 148 12.93 -11.70 -30.14
N SER A 149 12.32 -11.32 -29.01
CA SER A 149 12.73 -10.14 -28.22
C SER A 149 13.09 -10.46 -26.76
N SER A 150 14.08 -11.33 -26.57
CA SER A 150 14.60 -11.72 -25.24
C SER A 150 14.85 -10.56 -24.27
N ALA A 151 15.25 -9.39 -24.78
CA ALA A 151 15.44 -8.19 -23.97
C ALA A 151 14.18 -7.74 -23.21
N VAL A 152 12.99 -7.88 -23.81
CA VAL A 152 11.72 -7.46 -23.20
C VAL A 152 11.36 -8.35 -22.02
N ASN A 153 11.48 -9.67 -22.19
CA ASN A 153 11.20 -10.65 -21.15
C ASN A 153 12.19 -10.51 -19.98
N ILE A 154 13.46 -10.24 -20.26
CA ILE A 154 14.48 -9.99 -19.23
C ILE A 154 14.15 -8.72 -18.43
N ILE A 155 13.76 -7.64 -19.11
CA ILE A 155 13.35 -6.40 -18.42
C ILE A 155 12.13 -6.66 -17.54
N LEU A 156 11.12 -7.38 -18.06
CA LEU A 156 9.91 -7.70 -17.32
C LEU A 156 10.21 -8.57 -16.09
N ALA A 157 11.03 -9.62 -16.26
CA ALA A 157 11.52 -10.44 -15.15
C ALA A 157 12.27 -9.61 -14.10
N GLY A 158 13.12 -8.68 -14.54
CA GLY A 158 13.82 -7.74 -13.65
C GLY A 158 12.88 -6.86 -12.83
N ILE A 159 11.84 -6.30 -13.46
CA ILE A 159 10.82 -5.49 -12.75
C ILE A 159 10.06 -6.36 -11.73
N VAL A 160 9.68 -7.56 -12.12
CA VAL A 160 8.93 -8.49 -11.27
C VAL A 160 9.77 -8.95 -10.07
N TRP A 161 11.05 -9.28 -10.27
CA TRP A 161 11.95 -9.62 -9.17
C TRP A 161 12.24 -8.45 -8.26
N THR A 162 12.50 -7.26 -8.80
CA THR A 162 12.67 -6.06 -7.96
C THR A 162 11.41 -5.76 -7.14
N THR A 163 10.22 -6.04 -7.67
CA THR A 163 8.95 -5.97 -6.92
C THR A 163 8.91 -7.01 -5.78
N SER A 164 9.30 -8.25 -6.04
CA SER A 164 9.41 -9.32 -5.02
C SER A 164 10.38 -8.95 -3.90
N PHE A 165 11.57 -8.42 -4.26
CA PHE A 165 12.53 -7.92 -3.29
C PHE A 165 12.00 -6.72 -2.50
N ALA A 166 11.31 -5.79 -3.15
CA ALA A 166 10.70 -4.64 -2.46
C ALA A 166 9.63 -5.09 -1.43
N ILE A 167 8.82 -6.10 -1.73
CA ILE A 167 7.83 -6.67 -0.80
C ILE A 167 8.54 -7.38 0.36
N THR A 168 9.60 -8.13 0.08
CA THR A 168 10.41 -8.78 1.12
C THR A 168 11.08 -7.76 2.04
N LEU A 169 11.62 -6.69 1.46
CA LEU A 169 12.18 -5.56 2.20
C LEU A 169 11.12 -4.85 3.04
N GLU A 170 9.87 -4.78 2.60
CA GLU A 170 8.75 -4.21 3.36
C GLU A 170 8.49 -4.97 4.67
N LEU A 171 8.85 -6.26 4.76
CA LEU A 171 8.74 -7.05 6.00
C LEU A 171 9.73 -6.56 7.08
N VAL A 172 10.90 -6.09 6.67
CA VAL A 172 11.96 -5.58 7.56
C VAL A 172 11.81 -4.08 7.79
N TRP A 173 11.47 -3.34 6.74
CA TRP A 173 11.38 -1.87 6.73
C TRP A 173 10.02 -1.40 6.18
N PRO A 174 9.06 -1.06 7.06
CA PRO A 174 7.71 -0.63 6.63
C PRO A 174 7.70 0.69 5.85
N GLU A 175 8.79 1.47 5.86
CA GLU A 175 8.95 2.70 5.10
C GLU A 175 9.12 2.46 3.59
N ILE A 176 9.42 1.22 3.17
CA ILE A 176 9.67 0.85 1.76
C ILE A 176 8.37 0.67 0.96
N LYS A 177 7.19 0.93 1.56
CA LYS A 177 5.88 0.89 0.88
C LYS A 177 5.82 1.72 -0.41
N LEU A 178 6.55 2.84 -0.46
CA LEU A 178 6.61 3.69 -1.65
C LEU A 178 7.34 3.00 -2.80
N LEU A 179 8.40 2.23 -2.51
CA LEU A 179 9.14 1.46 -3.50
C LEU A 179 8.28 0.36 -4.10
N ARG A 180 7.46 -0.32 -3.27
CA ARG A 180 6.47 -1.28 -3.75
C ARG A 180 5.48 -0.64 -4.71
N ALA A 181 4.91 0.52 -4.35
CA ALA A 181 3.98 1.23 -5.23
C ALA A 181 4.63 1.67 -6.56
N CYS A 182 5.89 2.12 -6.52
CA CYS A 182 6.63 2.51 -7.72
C CYS A 182 6.89 1.31 -8.64
N THR A 183 7.36 0.20 -8.09
CA THR A 183 7.68 -1.02 -8.85
C THR A 183 6.43 -1.69 -9.42
N THR A 184 5.28 -1.68 -8.72
CA THR A 184 4.02 -2.18 -9.26
C THR A 184 3.45 -1.29 -10.37
N LEU A 185 3.56 0.04 -10.26
CA LEU A 185 3.20 0.97 -11.34
C LEU A 185 4.07 0.73 -12.57
N LEU A 186 5.38 0.55 -12.37
CA LEU A 186 6.33 0.24 -13.43
C LEU A 186 5.98 -1.10 -14.11
N HIS A 187 5.66 -2.13 -13.33
CA HIS A 187 5.25 -3.44 -13.83
C HIS A 187 4.00 -3.35 -14.71
N GLY A 188 2.93 -2.73 -14.21
CA GLY A 188 1.68 -2.56 -14.97
C GLY A 188 1.81 -1.66 -16.19
N GLY A 189 2.57 -0.56 -16.07
CA GLY A 189 2.84 0.36 -17.17
C GLY A 189 3.60 -0.29 -18.31
N TRP A 190 4.60 -1.12 -17.97
CA TRP A 190 5.39 -1.86 -18.95
C TRP A 190 4.56 -2.92 -19.68
N ILE A 191 3.76 -3.71 -18.96
CA ILE A 191 2.85 -4.71 -19.58
C ILE A 191 1.89 -4.03 -20.56
N SER A 192 1.25 -2.93 -20.15
CA SER A 192 0.32 -2.19 -21.00
C SER A 192 0.98 -1.67 -22.29
N HIS A 193 2.23 -1.20 -22.17
CA HIS A 193 3.01 -0.77 -23.33
C HIS A 193 3.36 -1.93 -24.25
N MET A 194 3.78 -3.07 -23.70
CA MET A 194 4.12 -4.26 -24.49
C MET A 194 2.90 -4.80 -25.24
N VAL A 195 1.73 -4.87 -24.62
CA VAL A 195 0.48 -5.31 -25.27
C VAL A 195 0.14 -4.46 -26.50
N ARG A 196 0.47 -3.16 -26.48
CA ARG A 196 0.26 -2.26 -27.63
C ARG A 196 1.34 -2.39 -28.70
N MET A 197 2.60 -2.52 -28.30
CA MET A 197 3.75 -2.48 -29.22
C MET A 197 4.03 -3.81 -29.91
N TYR A 198 3.63 -4.94 -29.31
CA TYR A 198 3.92 -6.28 -29.84
C TYR A 198 3.40 -6.53 -31.28
N ARG A 199 2.42 -5.75 -31.75
CA ARG A 199 1.82 -5.94 -33.08
C ARG A 199 2.40 -5.08 -34.20
N VAL A 200 3.24 -4.08 -33.90
CA VAL A 200 3.46 -2.97 -34.84
C VAL A 200 4.85 -2.94 -35.45
N GLU A 201 5.91 -3.30 -34.72
CA GLU A 201 7.27 -3.11 -35.25
C GLU A 201 8.33 -3.98 -34.52
N PRO A 202 9.38 -4.47 -35.21
CA PRO A 202 10.51 -5.12 -34.54
C PRO A 202 11.19 -4.17 -33.54
N LEU A 203 11.33 -4.64 -32.30
CA LEU A 203 11.80 -3.84 -31.17
C LEU A 203 13.33 -3.75 -31.15
N LEU A 204 13.88 -2.64 -31.62
CA LEU A 204 15.30 -2.33 -31.42
C LEU A 204 15.60 -2.17 -29.91
N PRO A 205 16.69 -2.77 -29.38
CA PRO A 205 17.04 -2.66 -27.95
C PRO A 205 17.15 -1.21 -27.43
N ALA A 206 17.65 -0.29 -28.26
CA ALA A 206 17.75 1.12 -27.91
C ALA A 206 16.38 1.78 -27.70
N ARG A 207 15.37 1.44 -28.52
CA ARG A 207 14.00 1.94 -28.35
C ARG A 207 13.35 1.35 -27.10
N VAL A 208 13.61 0.07 -26.81
CA VAL A 208 13.12 -0.61 -25.59
C VAL A 208 13.69 0.08 -24.35
N ALA A 209 15.00 0.32 -24.31
CA ALA A 209 15.65 1.01 -23.20
C ALA A 209 15.12 2.44 -23.01
N LEU A 210 14.96 3.20 -24.10
CA LEU A 210 14.39 4.54 -24.06
C LEU A 210 12.95 4.52 -23.52
N ALA A 211 12.09 3.66 -24.08
CA ALA A 211 10.71 3.55 -23.61
C ALA A 211 10.65 3.13 -22.13
N PHE A 212 11.46 2.16 -21.72
CA PHE A 212 11.53 1.73 -20.33
C PHE A 212 11.95 2.87 -19.40
N SER A 213 12.95 3.68 -19.79
CA SER A 213 13.37 4.84 -19.01
C SER A 213 12.24 5.87 -18.81
N TRP A 214 11.38 6.07 -19.82
CA TRP A 214 10.20 6.92 -19.70
C TRP A 214 9.15 6.36 -18.74
N HIS A 215 8.95 5.04 -18.70
CA HIS A 215 8.08 4.41 -17.71
C HIS A 215 8.63 4.58 -16.29
N VAL A 216 9.94 4.45 -16.08
CA VAL A 216 10.58 4.72 -14.79
C VAL A 216 10.40 6.18 -14.38
N ALA A 217 10.60 7.13 -15.30
CA ALA A 217 10.39 8.56 -15.06
C ALA A 217 8.92 8.89 -14.75
N ALA A 218 7.98 8.27 -15.46
CA ALA A 218 6.56 8.46 -15.19
C ALA A 218 6.15 7.88 -13.83
N ALA A 219 6.62 6.68 -13.48
CA ALA A 219 6.35 6.06 -12.18
C ALA A 219 6.94 6.89 -11.02
N SER A 220 8.16 7.40 -11.17
CA SER A 220 8.79 8.28 -10.17
C SER A 220 8.06 9.62 -10.04
N ALA A 221 7.64 10.23 -11.15
CA ALA A 221 6.85 11.45 -11.12
C ALA A 221 5.49 11.25 -10.41
N ILE A 222 4.77 10.16 -10.73
CA ILE A 222 3.49 9.83 -10.10
C ILE A 222 3.67 9.61 -8.60
N THR A 223 4.67 8.82 -8.19
CA THR A 223 4.94 8.58 -6.77
C THR A 223 5.31 9.88 -6.04
N LEU A 224 6.15 10.73 -6.62
CA LEU A 224 6.48 12.05 -6.05
C LEU A 224 5.23 12.95 -5.92
N CYS A 225 4.37 12.99 -6.93
CA CYS A 225 3.10 13.73 -6.85
C CYS A 225 2.23 13.22 -5.69
N ILE A 226 2.10 11.90 -5.52
CA ILE A 226 1.34 11.30 -4.41
C ILE A 226 1.96 11.68 -3.07
N VAL A 227 3.30 11.64 -2.93
CA VAL A 227 3.99 12.06 -1.71
C VAL A 227 3.76 13.55 -1.42
N CYS A 228 3.89 14.42 -2.43
CA CYS A 228 3.65 15.85 -2.27
C CYS A 228 2.21 16.15 -1.83
N ILE A 229 1.22 15.50 -2.45
CA ILE A 229 -0.19 15.67 -2.12
C ILE A 229 -0.47 15.15 -0.70
N THR A 230 0.01 13.95 -0.36
CA THR A 230 -0.20 13.38 0.98
C THR A 230 0.47 14.20 2.07
N ARG A 231 1.68 14.73 1.86
CA ARG A 231 2.33 15.64 2.82
C ARG A 231 1.61 16.98 2.93
N SER A 232 1.09 17.51 1.83
CA SER A 232 0.33 18.77 1.84
C SER A 232 -1.05 18.63 2.50
N CYS A 233 -1.65 17.43 2.42
CA CYS A 233 -2.94 17.12 3.05
C CYS A 233 -2.82 16.54 4.46
N ALA A 234 -1.61 16.21 4.92
CA ALA A 234 -1.40 15.79 6.30
C ALA A 234 -1.71 16.99 7.22
N PRO A 235 -2.69 16.87 8.14
CA PRO A 235 -2.91 17.90 9.14
C PRO A 235 -1.57 18.14 9.83
N LYS A 236 -1.13 19.40 9.92
CA LYS A 236 -0.03 19.73 10.82
C LYS A 236 -0.49 19.25 12.20
N LEU A 237 0.14 18.19 12.70
CA LEU A 237 0.02 17.81 14.10
C LEU A 237 0.50 19.03 14.87
N VAL A 238 -0.47 19.83 15.33
CA VAL A 238 -0.22 20.77 16.41
C VAL A 238 0.08 19.84 17.57
N ILE A 239 1.37 19.64 17.83
CA ILE A 239 1.83 19.02 19.05
C ILE A 239 1.36 20.01 20.11
N GLU A 240 0.20 19.72 20.73
CA GLU A 240 -0.18 20.35 21.99
C GLU A 240 1.04 20.20 22.90
N GLU A 241 1.43 21.30 23.54
CA GLU A 241 2.52 21.30 24.50
C GLU A 241 2.36 20.08 25.43
N PRO A 242 3.46 19.37 25.73
CA PRO A 242 3.40 18.22 26.61
C PRO A 242 2.66 18.64 27.88
N PRO A 243 1.65 17.87 28.33
CA PRO A 243 0.87 18.25 29.50
C PRO A 243 1.84 18.56 30.63
N GLU A 244 1.72 19.74 31.23
CA GLU A 244 2.51 20.12 32.39
C GLU A 244 2.30 19.03 33.44
N ILE A 245 3.32 18.20 33.64
CA ILE A 245 3.30 17.17 34.66
C ILE A 245 3.39 17.96 35.97
N PRO A 246 2.35 17.97 36.82
CA PRO A 246 2.46 18.63 38.11
C PRO A 246 3.61 17.97 38.86
N ILE A 247 4.65 18.76 39.14
CA ILE A 247 5.75 18.35 39.99
C ILE A 247 5.15 18.26 41.39
N TYR A 248 4.77 17.03 41.79
CA TYR A 248 4.42 16.77 43.17
C TYR A 248 5.69 16.88 44.00
N ASP A 249 5.82 17.97 44.76
CA ASP A 249 6.80 18.06 45.84
C ASP A 249 6.44 17.02 46.89
N TYR A 250 7.09 15.86 46.83
CA TYR A 250 6.99 14.80 47.84
C TYR A 250 7.68 15.18 49.18
N CYS A 251 8.12 16.43 49.35
CA CYS A 251 8.88 16.90 50.51
C CYS A 251 8.01 17.46 51.65
N GLN A 252 6.84 16.87 51.91
CA GLN A 252 6.12 17.10 53.17
C GLN A 252 6.14 15.80 53.98
N GLU A 253 7.27 15.53 54.62
CA GLU A 253 7.30 14.60 55.76
C GLU A 253 6.45 15.22 56.88
N PRO A 254 5.43 14.51 57.39
CA PRO A 254 4.74 14.96 58.59
C PRO A 254 5.72 14.87 59.76
N ASP A 255 6.00 16.03 60.34
CA ASP A 255 6.73 16.23 61.60
C ASP A 255 6.01 15.42 62.71
N GLN A 256 6.29 14.12 62.79
CA GLN A 256 5.83 13.23 63.86
C GLN A 256 6.67 13.54 65.10
N ARG A 257 6.28 14.60 65.81
CA ARG A 257 6.67 14.78 67.21
C ARG A 257 5.89 13.78 68.06
N ILE A 258 6.62 12.82 68.60
CA ILE A 258 6.27 12.07 69.82
C ILE A 258 7.04 12.74 70.97
#